data_AF-A0A1M3MSU9-F1
#
_entry.id   AF-A0A1M3MSU9-F1
#
_cell.length_a   1.000
_cell.length_b   1.000
_cell.length_c   1.000
_cell.angle_alpha   90.00
_cell.angle_beta   90.00
_cell.angle_gamma   90.00
#
_symmetry.space_group_name_H-M   'P 1'
#
loop_
_entity.id
_entity.type
_entity.pdbx_description
1 polymer ?
#
loop_
_entity_poly.entity_id
_entity_poly.type
_entity_poly.pdbx_seq_one_letter_code
_entity_poly.pdbx_strand_id
1 'polypeptide(L)'
;MAKLTETIDRLVTALADDIIAAVRDIPLDELAALTGKGIKVDAMRPATKAVRRKNATKERAPAPPKAPPVVRDHSAAMSVAQRFFEERGQRGATAPQLHEVLEAGGLAQTSDAADVISLLVARGVVGDAGFRRTTGSGTAAVYVRTPAQ
;
A
#
# COMPACT_ATOMS: atom_id res chain seq x y z
N MET A 1 1.30 -16.96 39.29
CA MET A 1 1.72 -16.77 37.88
C MET A 1 0.60 -16.25 36.97
N ALA A 2 -0.71 -16.47 37.25
CA ALA A 2 -1.82 -16.05 36.37
C ALA A 2 -2.15 -14.53 36.32
N LYS A 3 -1.65 -13.72 37.27
CA LYS A 3 -2.00 -12.29 37.36
C LYS A 3 -1.29 -11.39 36.34
N LEU A 4 -0.12 -11.78 35.84
CA LEU A 4 0.67 -10.93 34.95
C LEU A 4 0.05 -10.88 33.54
N THR A 5 -0.37 -12.04 33.03
CA THR A 5 -0.99 -12.17 31.71
C THR A 5 -2.30 -11.41 31.63
N GLU A 6 -3.14 -11.48 32.67
CA GLU A 6 -4.40 -10.74 32.74
C GLU A 6 -4.18 -9.22 32.82
N THR A 7 -3.08 -8.78 33.41
CA THR A 7 -2.70 -7.36 33.46
C THR A 7 -2.22 -6.87 32.10
N ILE A 8 -1.47 -7.71 31.36
CA ILE A 8 -1.00 -7.39 30.00
C ILE A 8 -2.19 -7.30 29.03
N ASP A 9 -3.13 -8.24 29.07
CA ASP A 9 -4.29 -8.21 28.18
C ASP A 9 -5.17 -6.97 28.40
N ARG A 10 -5.34 -6.54 29.66
CA ARG A 10 -6.08 -5.30 29.97
C ARG A 10 -5.36 -4.05 29.47
N LEU A 11 -4.02 -4.00 29.58
CA LEU A 11 -3.22 -2.88 29.09
C LEU A 11 -3.25 -2.79 27.55
N VAL A 12 -3.17 -3.94 26.87
CA VAL A 12 -3.24 -3.99 25.41
C VAL A 12 -4.62 -3.58 24.91
N THR A 13 -5.69 -4.04 25.58
CA THR A 13 -7.06 -3.70 25.20
C THR A 13 -7.33 -2.20 25.40
N ALA A 14 -6.91 -1.64 26.55
CA ALA A 14 -7.06 -0.21 26.82
C ALA A 14 -6.28 0.65 25.81
N LEU A 15 -5.06 0.24 25.46
CA LEU A 15 -4.25 0.95 24.47
C LEU A 15 -4.88 0.88 23.06
N ALA A 16 -5.46 -0.27 22.69
CA ALA A 16 -6.14 -0.43 21.41
C ALA A 16 -7.38 0.47 21.31
N ASP A 17 -8.17 0.55 22.39
CA ASP A 17 -9.36 1.40 22.44
C ASP A 17 -8.98 2.90 22.36
N ASP A 18 -7.92 3.32 23.04
CA ASP A 18 -7.41 4.70 22.98
C ASP A 18 -6.90 5.07 21.57
N ILE A 19 -6.22 4.14 20.88
CA ILE A 19 -5.77 4.35 19.49
C ILE A 19 -6.98 4.45 18.55
N ILE A 20 -7.98 3.59 18.70
CA ILE A 20 -9.19 3.61 17.86
C ILE A 20 -9.99 4.90 18.08
N ALA A 21 -10.10 5.36 19.33
CA ALA A 21 -10.71 6.63 19.66
C ALA A 21 -9.95 7.81 19.02
N ALA A 22 -8.62 7.84 19.18
CA ALA A 22 -7.78 8.88 18.59
C ALA A 22 -7.86 8.92 17.06
N VAL A 23 -7.96 7.77 16.39
CA VAL A 23 -8.10 7.72 14.92
C VAL A 23 -9.49 8.17 14.45
N ARG A 24 -10.54 7.94 15.25
CA ARG A 24 -11.91 8.38 14.93
C ARG A 24 -12.12 9.88 15.12
N ASP A 25 -11.39 10.48 16.05
CA ASP A 25 -11.49 11.92 16.34
C ASP A 25 -10.66 12.80 15.40
N ILE A 26 -9.85 12.21 14.50
CA ILE A 26 -9.15 12.99 13.48
C ILE A 26 -10.17 13.42 12.41
N PRO A 27 -10.43 14.73 12.24
CA PRO A 27 -11.28 15.20 11.15
C PRO A 27 -10.63 14.80 9.83
N LEU A 28 -11.41 14.15 8.95
CA LEU A 28 -11.00 13.65 7.63
C LEU A 28 -10.28 14.71 6.78
N ASP A 29 -10.51 16.00 7.06
CA ASP A 29 -9.88 17.14 6.42
C ASP A 29 -8.36 17.24 6.72
N GLU A 30 -7.90 16.84 7.91
CA GLU A 30 -6.47 16.84 8.25
C GLU A 30 -5.72 15.62 7.67
N LEU A 31 -6.40 14.48 7.53
CA LEU A 31 -5.89 13.32 6.79
C LEU A 31 -5.71 13.62 5.30
N ALA A 32 -6.62 14.40 4.71
CA ALA A 32 -6.52 14.87 3.32
C ALA A 32 -5.34 15.84 3.11
N ALA A 33 -5.03 16.68 4.11
CA ALA A 33 -3.89 17.59 4.08
C ALA A 33 -2.54 16.86 4.18
N LEU A 34 -2.44 15.81 5.00
CA LEU A 34 -1.22 15.02 5.17
C LEU A 34 -0.92 14.06 4.00
N THR A 35 -1.95 13.64 3.26
CA THR A 35 -1.78 12.63 2.18
C THR A 35 -1.50 13.23 0.81
N GLY A 36 -1.51 14.56 0.65
CA GLY A 36 -1.17 15.27 -0.59
C GLY A 36 -1.98 14.88 -1.83
N LYS A 37 -2.96 14.00 -1.66
CA LYS A 37 -3.87 13.51 -2.69
C LYS A 37 -5.23 14.06 -2.34
N GLY A 38 -5.65 15.07 -3.10
CA GLY A 38 -6.98 15.63 -3.01
C GLY A 38 -8.03 14.52 -3.02
N ILE A 39 -8.55 14.20 -1.84
CA ILE A 39 -9.77 13.43 -1.70
C ILE A 39 -10.84 14.36 -2.22
N LYS A 40 -11.34 14.06 -3.42
CA LYS A 40 -12.52 14.75 -3.95
C LYS A 40 -13.70 14.34 -3.08
N VAL A 41 -13.95 15.13 -2.05
CA VAL A 41 -15.23 15.14 -1.36
C VAL A 41 -16.20 15.73 -2.38
N ASP A 42 -16.95 14.86 -3.06
CA ASP A 42 -18.02 15.24 -3.96
C ASP A 42 -19.11 15.91 -3.12
N ALA A 43 -18.93 17.20 -2.86
CA ALA A 43 -19.94 18.08 -2.32
C ALA A 43 -21.06 18.21 -3.36
N MET A 44 -22.04 17.32 -3.24
CA MET A 44 -23.47 17.55 -3.43
C MET A 44 -23.80 18.96 -3.97
N ARG A 45 -23.87 19.10 -5.30
CA ARG A 45 -24.43 20.29 -5.96
C ARG A 45 -25.30 19.87 -7.14
N PRO A 46 -26.54 20.37 -7.25
CA PRO A 46 -27.51 19.84 -8.19
C PRO A 46 -27.14 20.16 -9.65
N ALA A 47 -27.51 19.22 -10.53
CA ALA A 47 -27.26 19.25 -11.95
C ALA A 47 -27.74 20.55 -12.60
N THR A 48 -26.82 21.28 -13.22
CA THR A 48 -27.16 22.33 -14.19
C THR A 48 -26.99 21.77 -15.60
N LYS A 49 -28.13 21.61 -16.29
CA LYS A 49 -28.21 21.33 -17.73
C LYS A 49 -27.72 22.55 -18.51
N ALA A 50 -26.75 22.35 -19.41
CA ALA A 50 -26.57 23.05 -20.70
C ALA A 50 -25.14 22.78 -21.22
N VAL A 51 -24.77 22.72 -22.50
CA VAL A 51 -25.42 22.70 -23.82
C VAL A 51 -24.32 22.14 -24.76
N ARG A 52 -24.74 21.28 -25.69
CA ARG A 52 -23.95 20.65 -26.75
C ARG A 52 -23.08 21.65 -27.54
N ARG A 53 -21.83 21.29 -27.87
CA ARG A 53 -21.25 21.51 -29.21
C ARG A 53 -20.10 20.54 -29.51
N LYS A 54 -20.13 20.08 -30.77
CA LYS A 54 -19.48 18.94 -31.41
C LYS A 54 -17.95 18.92 -31.27
N ASN A 55 -17.37 17.73 -31.12
CA ASN A 55 -16.25 17.29 -31.95
C ASN A 55 -16.25 15.76 -32.08
N ALA A 56 -16.18 15.31 -33.33
CA ALA A 56 -16.12 13.92 -33.71
C ALA A 56 -14.72 13.38 -33.44
N THR A 57 -14.61 12.34 -32.61
CA THR A 57 -13.44 11.45 -32.61
C THR A 57 -13.88 10.10 -32.07
N LYS A 58 -13.87 9.10 -32.97
CA LYS A 58 -13.80 7.65 -32.75
C LYS A 58 -14.31 7.15 -31.38
N GLU A 59 -15.49 6.53 -31.40
CA GLU A 59 -16.00 5.69 -30.31
C GLU A 59 -14.95 4.64 -29.91
N ARG A 60 -14.20 4.95 -28.86
CA ARG A 60 -13.54 3.94 -28.04
C ARG A 60 -14.58 3.54 -27.01
N ALA A 61 -14.96 2.26 -27.06
CA ALA A 61 -15.91 1.63 -26.15
C ALA A 61 -15.71 2.13 -24.70
N PRO A 62 -16.80 2.34 -23.93
CA PRO A 62 -16.69 2.76 -22.55
C PRO A 62 -15.78 1.79 -21.80
N ALA A 63 -14.76 2.35 -21.14
CA ALA A 63 -13.89 1.58 -20.26
C ALA A 63 -14.78 0.76 -19.30
N PRO A 64 -14.52 -0.55 -19.14
CA PRO A 64 -15.31 -1.37 -18.25
C PRO A 64 -15.32 -0.72 -16.86
N PRO A 65 -16.46 -0.76 -16.14
CA PRO A 65 -16.55 -0.20 -14.80
C PRO A 65 -15.37 -0.70 -13.98
N LYS A 66 -14.59 0.24 -13.41
CA LYS A 66 -13.52 -0.11 -12.48
C LYS A 66 -14.14 -1.04 -11.44
N ALA A 67 -13.67 -2.28 -11.43
CA ALA A 67 -14.06 -3.26 -10.45
C ALA A 67 -13.96 -2.61 -9.05
N PRO A 68 -14.89 -2.93 -8.13
CA PRO A 68 -14.77 -2.47 -6.75
C PRO A 68 -13.36 -2.76 -6.26
N PRO A 69 -12.73 -1.87 -5.47
CA PRO A 69 -11.41 -2.13 -4.93
C PRO A 69 -11.50 -3.45 -4.17
N VAL A 70 -10.93 -4.50 -4.76
CA VAL A 70 -10.75 -5.76 -4.06
C VAL A 70 -9.78 -5.39 -2.96
N VAL A 71 -10.29 -5.29 -1.72
CA VAL A 71 -9.46 -5.11 -0.53
C VAL A 71 -8.70 -6.41 -0.39
N ARG A 72 -7.59 -6.51 -1.13
CA ARG A 72 -6.66 -7.62 -1.02
C ARG A 72 -5.91 -7.38 0.27
N ASP A 73 -6.09 -8.29 1.22
CA ASP A 73 -5.35 -8.24 2.46
C ASP A 73 -3.87 -8.53 2.17
N HIS A 74 -3.09 -7.46 2.05
CA HIS A 74 -1.65 -7.54 1.79
C HIS A 74 -0.84 -7.72 3.08
N SER A 75 -1.46 -7.85 4.26
CA SER A 75 -0.75 -7.91 5.55
C SER A 75 0.30 -9.02 5.62
N ALA A 76 -0.05 -10.22 5.17
CA ALA A 76 0.86 -11.36 5.13
C ALA A 76 2.01 -11.14 4.15
N ALA A 77 1.71 -10.68 2.93
CA ALA A 77 2.70 -10.41 1.89
C ALA A 77 3.67 -9.28 2.30
N MET A 78 3.15 -8.23 2.95
CA MET A 78 3.95 -7.14 3.51
C MET A 78 4.89 -7.62 4.61
N SER A 79 4.42 -8.50 5.50
CA SER A 79 5.24 -9.05 6.58
C SER A 79 6.39 -9.92 6.05
N VAL A 80 6.11 -10.75 5.05
CA VAL A 80 7.13 -11.58 4.36
C VAL A 80 8.12 -10.69 3.63
N ALA A 81 7.62 -9.72 2.86
CA ALA A 81 8.46 -8.79 2.11
C ALA A 81 9.35 -7.95 3.02
N GLN A 82 8.83 -7.46 4.15
CA GLN A 82 9.62 -6.76 5.15
C GLN A 82 10.76 -7.64 5.63
N ARG A 83 10.50 -8.84 6.18
CA ARG A 83 11.54 -9.77 6.65
C ARG A 83 12.60 -10.05 5.58
N PHE A 84 12.18 -10.25 4.34
CA PHE A 84 13.09 -10.46 3.21
C PHE A 84 14.05 -9.28 2.98
N PHE A 85 13.56 -8.05 3.03
CA PHE A 85 14.42 -6.86 2.94
C PHE A 85 15.25 -6.64 4.21
N GLU A 86 14.77 -7.07 5.39
CA GLU A 86 15.54 -7.03 6.64
C GLU A 86 16.76 -7.96 6.58
N GLU A 87 16.59 -9.19 6.12
CA GLU A 87 17.67 -10.18 5.97
C GLU A 87 18.73 -9.74 4.93
N ARG A 88 18.29 -9.06 3.86
CA ARG A 88 19.22 -8.58 2.83
C ARG A 88 19.90 -7.26 3.17
N GLY A 89 19.29 -6.43 4.03
CA GLY A 89 19.80 -5.13 4.41
C GLY A 89 20.20 -4.28 3.20
N GLN A 90 21.47 -3.86 3.15
CA GLN A 90 22.00 -2.97 2.11
C GLN A 90 22.22 -3.65 0.74
N ARG A 91 22.21 -4.99 0.67
CA ARG A 91 22.36 -5.70 -0.63
C ARG A 91 21.17 -5.49 -1.55
N GLY A 92 20.02 -5.19 -0.94
CA GLY A 92 18.74 -4.97 -1.60
C GLY A 92 18.22 -6.18 -2.36
N ALA A 93 17.05 -6.01 -2.94
CA ALA A 93 16.43 -6.99 -3.81
C ALA A 93 15.67 -6.32 -4.95
N THR A 94 15.42 -7.08 -6.00
CA THR A 94 14.61 -6.64 -7.14
C THR A 94 13.18 -7.15 -7.01
N ALA A 95 12.24 -6.53 -7.72
CA ALA A 95 10.84 -6.99 -7.74
C ALA A 95 10.66 -8.47 -8.15
N PRO A 96 11.38 -9.01 -9.16
CA PRO A 96 11.30 -10.43 -9.49
C PRO A 96 11.76 -11.35 -8.34
N GLN A 97 12.81 -10.95 -7.61
CA GLN A 97 13.28 -11.73 -6.46
C GLN A 97 12.27 -11.72 -5.30
N LEU A 98 11.56 -10.61 -5.10
CA LEU A 98 10.47 -10.58 -4.13
C LEU A 98 9.30 -11.44 -4.60
N HIS A 99 8.99 -11.42 -5.89
CA HIS A 99 7.94 -12.26 -6.47
C HIS A 99 8.19 -13.74 -6.22
N GLU A 100 9.42 -14.23 -6.44
CA GLU A 100 9.82 -15.61 -6.14
C GLU A 100 9.60 -15.96 -4.66
N VAL A 101 9.88 -15.03 -3.73
CA VAL A 101 9.67 -15.25 -2.28
C VAL A 101 8.18 -15.28 -1.93
N LEU A 102 7.38 -14.40 -2.53
CA LEU A 102 5.93 -14.40 -2.35
C LEU A 102 5.29 -15.66 -2.96
N GLU A 103 5.81 -16.15 -4.09
CA GLU A 103 5.36 -17.38 -4.73
C GLU A 103 5.70 -18.60 -3.88
N ALA A 104 6.92 -18.70 -3.36
CA ALA A 104 7.33 -19.75 -2.43
C ALA A 104 6.47 -19.76 -1.16
N GLY A 105 5.98 -18.59 -0.72
CA GLY A 105 5.05 -18.44 0.39
C GLY A 105 3.57 -18.68 0.04
N GLY A 106 3.23 -18.97 -1.22
CA GLY A 106 1.84 -19.12 -1.68
C GLY A 106 1.04 -17.82 -1.75
N LEU A 107 1.70 -16.67 -1.68
CA LEU A 107 1.10 -15.32 -1.63
C LEU A 107 1.10 -14.61 -2.98
N ALA A 108 1.78 -15.14 -4.01
CA ALA A 108 1.81 -14.54 -5.35
C ALA A 108 0.43 -14.49 -6.04
N GLN A 109 -0.52 -15.36 -5.65
CA GLN A 109 -1.88 -15.34 -6.20
C GLN A 109 -2.73 -14.19 -5.64
N THR A 110 -2.41 -13.73 -4.43
CA THR A 110 -3.21 -12.72 -3.71
C THR A 110 -2.58 -11.34 -3.73
N SER A 111 -1.27 -11.23 -3.98
CA SER A 111 -0.52 -9.98 -3.94
C SER A 111 0.50 -9.91 -5.06
N ASP A 112 0.49 -8.81 -5.82
CA ASP A 112 1.54 -8.52 -6.80
C ASP A 112 2.77 -7.96 -6.06
N ALA A 113 3.96 -8.45 -6.41
CA ALA A 113 5.22 -7.98 -5.84
C ALA A 113 5.43 -6.47 -6.08
N ALA A 114 4.97 -5.94 -7.22
CA ALA A 114 5.05 -4.51 -7.52
C ALA A 114 4.19 -3.66 -6.57
N ASP A 115 2.99 -4.14 -6.24
CA ASP A 115 2.08 -3.47 -5.31
C ASP A 115 2.64 -3.51 -3.88
N VAL A 116 3.17 -4.66 -3.45
CA VAL A 116 3.80 -4.80 -2.12
C VAL A 116 5.01 -3.89 -1.98
N ILE A 117 5.87 -3.81 -3.00
CA ILE A 117 7.02 -2.88 -2.99
C ILE A 117 6.53 -1.43 -2.93
N SER A 118 5.52 -1.07 -3.72
CA SER A 118 4.96 0.29 -3.71
C SER A 118 4.41 0.67 -2.34
N LEU A 119 3.76 -0.26 -1.64
CA LEU A 119 3.29 -0.08 -0.26
C LEU A 119 4.44 0.05 0.73
N LEU A 120 5.49 -0.75 0.60
CA LEU A 120 6.68 -0.68 1.46
C LEU A 120 7.45 0.64 1.29
N VAL A 121 7.54 1.12 0.05
CA VAL A 121 8.14 2.43 -0.28
C VAL A 121 7.29 3.56 0.28
N ALA A 122 5.96 3.51 0.11
CA ALA A 122 5.06 4.50 0.68
C ALA A 122 5.11 4.57 2.22
N ARG A 123 5.39 3.45 2.88
CA ARG A 123 5.61 3.37 4.33
C ARG A 123 7.03 3.73 4.77
N GLY A 124 7.94 4.03 3.84
CA GLY A 124 9.34 4.36 4.12
C GLY A 124 10.19 3.17 4.59
N VAL A 125 9.68 1.94 4.55
CA VAL A 125 10.42 0.74 4.99
C VAL A 125 11.55 0.40 4.03
N VAL A 126 11.32 0.63 2.73
CA VAL A 126 12.25 0.29 1.65
C VAL A 126 12.36 1.48 0.71
N GLY A 127 13.55 1.76 0.18
CA GLY A 127 13.80 2.82 -0.79
C GLY A 127 14.37 2.26 -2.09
N ASP A 128 14.19 3.00 -3.19
CA ASP A 128 14.92 2.71 -4.43
C ASP A 128 16.40 3.05 -4.23
N ALA A 129 17.28 2.09 -4.52
CA ALA A 129 18.72 2.26 -4.41
C ALA A 129 19.32 3.11 -5.55
N GLY A 130 18.52 3.46 -6.56
CA GLY A 130 18.93 4.32 -7.68
C GLY A 130 19.71 3.60 -8.78
N PHE A 131 19.82 2.27 -8.71
CA PHE A 131 20.48 1.46 -9.72
C PHE A 131 19.63 0.24 -10.09
N ARG A 132 19.94 -0.33 -11.26
CA ARG A 132 19.25 -1.50 -11.81
C ARG A 132 20.19 -2.70 -11.84
N ARG A 133 19.65 -3.89 -11.58
CA ARG A 133 20.37 -5.16 -11.68
C ARG A 133 19.85 -5.95 -12.88
N THR A 134 20.75 -6.56 -13.63
CA THR A 134 20.38 -7.49 -14.70
C THR A 134 19.69 -8.72 -14.12
N THR A 135 18.53 -9.03 -14.65
CA THR A 135 17.74 -10.23 -14.37
C THR A 135 17.64 -11.07 -15.65
N GLY A 136 17.28 -12.35 -15.55
CA GLY A 136 17.13 -13.21 -16.74
C GLY A 136 16.12 -12.69 -17.78
N SER A 137 15.28 -11.73 -17.40
CA SER A 137 14.27 -11.08 -18.24
C SER A 137 14.61 -9.62 -18.64
N GLY A 138 15.75 -9.07 -18.24
CA GLY A 138 16.13 -7.69 -18.55
C GLY A 138 16.87 -6.98 -17.41
N THR A 139 16.42 -5.78 -17.04
CA THR A 139 16.96 -5.05 -15.89
C THR A 139 15.83 -4.65 -14.94
N ALA A 140 16.03 -4.85 -13.64
CA ALA A 140 15.06 -4.49 -12.60
C ALA A 140 15.67 -3.51 -11.60
N ALA A 141 14.85 -2.58 -11.09
CA ALA A 141 15.26 -1.66 -10.03
C ALA A 141 15.59 -2.45 -8.75
N VAL A 142 16.59 -1.97 -8.01
CA VAL A 142 17.00 -2.56 -6.73
C VAL A 142 16.43 -1.71 -5.61
N TYR A 143 15.71 -2.36 -4.72
CA TYR A 143 15.13 -1.77 -3.53
C TYR A 143 15.93 -2.21 -2.30
N VAL A 144 16.26 -1.27 -1.42
CA VAL A 144 17.06 -1.49 -0.20
C VAL A 144 16.27 -1.07 1.03
N ARG A 145 16.49 -1.74 2.15
CA ARG A 145 15.88 -1.32 3.42
C ARG A 145 16.33 0.11 3.76
N THR A 146 15.37 0.99 4.04
CA THR A 146 15.67 2.32 4.54
C THR A 146 16.10 2.18 6.00
N PRO A 147 17.25 2.76 6.42
CA PRO A 147 17.60 2.80 7.84
C PRO A 147 16.49 3.54 8.60
N ALA A 148 16.04 2.96 9.73
CA ALA A 148 15.17 3.68 10.64
C ALA A 148 15.94 4.94 11.11
N GLN A 149 15.41 6.11 10.78
CA GLN A 149 15.93 7.39 11.28
C GLN A 149 15.47 7.60 12.72
#